data_AF-A0A2A3MTZ8-F1
#
_entry.id   AF-A0A2A3MTZ8-F1
#
_cell.length_a   1.000
_cell.length_b   1.000
_cell.length_c   1.000
_cell.angle_alpha   90.00
_cell.angle_beta   90.00
_cell.angle_gamma   90.00
#
_symmetry.space_group_name_H-M   'P 1'
#
loop_
_entity.id
_entity.type
_entity.pdbx_description
1 polymer ?
#
loop_
_entity_poly.entity_id
_entity_poly.type
_entity_poly.pdbx_seq_one_letter_code
_entity_poly.pdbx_strand_id
1 'polypeptide(L)' 'MLNPFQRACTDVYGDGDFAHVQDLEQAREAGDTLFAFLMIELASSEGCDGGEEALRRLDMAVADIQAVAAAIQRGGTAAR' A
#
# COMPACT_ATOMS: atom_id res chain seq x y z
N MET A 1 8.45 -1.13 15.07
CA MET A 1 7.74 -2.43 15.07
C MET A 1 6.42 -2.29 14.33
N LEU A 2 6.09 -3.26 13.49
CA LEU A 2 4.83 -3.29 12.73
C LEU A 2 3.60 -3.47 13.64
N ASN A 3 2.47 -2.91 13.23
CA ASN A 3 1.16 -3.28 13.76
C ASN A 3 0.61 -4.54 13.06
N PRO A 4 -0.55 -5.10 13.49
CA PRO A 4 -1.10 -6.31 12.88
C PRO A 4 -1.41 -6.19 11.38
N PHE A 5 -1.86 -5.02 10.91
CA PHE A 5 -2.23 -4.81 9.51
C PHE A 5 -1.00 -4.70 8.61
N GLN A 6 0.03 -4.01 9.08
CA GLN A 6 1.33 -3.97 8.43
C GLN A 6 1.95 -5.38 8.33
N ARG A 7 1.86 -6.20 9.39
CA ARG A 7 2.28 -7.62 9.32
C ARG A 7 1.49 -8.42 8.28
N ALA A 8 0.17 -8.26 8.27
CA ALA A 8 -0.65 -8.92 7.24
C ALA A 8 -0.24 -8.49 5.82
N CYS A 9 0.14 -7.22 5.63
CA CYS A 9 0.67 -6.74 4.36
C CYS A 9 2.01 -7.39 4.03
N THR A 10 2.95 -7.47 4.97
CA THR A 10 4.27 -8.10 4.72
C THR A 10 4.18 -9.58 4.39
N ASP A 11 3.22 -10.28 5.00
CA ASP A 11 3.02 -11.71 4.80
C ASP A 11 2.43 -12.07 3.43
N VAL A 12 1.71 -11.14 2.79
CA VAL A 12 0.97 -11.39 1.54
C VAL A 12 1.55 -10.66 0.34
N TYR A 13 2.08 -9.45 0.52
CA TYR A 13 2.56 -8.63 -0.59
C TYR A 13 3.74 -9.30 -1.31
N GLY A 14 3.71 -9.31 -2.64
CA GLY A 14 4.75 -9.92 -3.45
C GLY A 14 4.97 -11.40 -3.14
N ASP A 15 3.88 -12.15 -2.90
CA ASP A 15 3.93 -13.56 -2.49
C ASP A 15 4.76 -13.82 -1.21
N GLY A 16 4.85 -12.82 -0.32
CA GLY A 16 5.57 -12.90 0.94
C GLY A 16 7.05 -12.52 0.87
N ASP A 17 7.52 -11.95 -0.24
CA ASP A 17 8.90 -11.48 -0.41
C ASP A 17 9.35 -10.53 0.72
N PHE A 18 8.41 -9.81 1.33
CA PHE A 18 8.67 -8.82 2.37
C PHE A 18 8.36 -9.32 3.80
N ALA A 19 8.06 -10.60 4.01
CA ALA A 19 7.73 -11.17 5.32
C ALA A 19 8.86 -11.03 6.37
N HIS A 20 10.08 -10.72 5.93
CA HIS A 20 11.24 -10.48 6.77
C HIS A 20 11.30 -9.06 7.36
N VAL A 21 10.50 -8.12 6.85
CA VAL A 21 10.47 -6.71 7.27
C VAL A 21 9.85 -6.56 8.66
N GLN A 22 10.52 -5.82 9.56
CA GLN A 22 10.14 -5.74 10.98
C GLN A 22 9.63 -4.36 11.42
N ASP A 23 9.85 -3.32 10.60
CA ASP A 23 9.44 -1.96 10.88
C ASP A 23 9.29 -1.13 9.59
N LEU A 24 8.82 0.11 9.75
CA LEU A 24 8.54 1.02 8.64
C LEU A 24 9.82 1.57 7.99
N GLU A 25 10.94 1.60 8.71
CA GLU A 25 12.23 2.04 8.16
C GLU A 25 12.73 1.01 7.15
N GLN A 26 12.76 -0.27 7.54
CA GLN A 26 13.09 -1.38 6.63
C GLN A 26 12.14 -1.42 5.43
N ALA A 27 10.84 -1.18 5.61
CA ALA A 27 9.89 -1.12 4.51
C ALA A 27 10.22 -0.03 3.48
N ARG A 28 10.72 1.13 3.94
CA ARG A 28 11.15 2.23 3.05
C ARG A 28 12.45 1.91 2.33
N GLU A 29 13.34 1.15 2.96
CA GLU A 29 14.63 0.74 2.39
C GLU A 29 14.51 -0.46 1.44
N ALA A 30 13.39 -1.18 1.45
CA ALA A 30 13.17 -2.38 0.65
C ALA A 30 13.13 -2.13 -0.87
N GLY A 31 13.09 -0.87 -1.31
CA GLY A 31 13.21 -0.46 -2.72
C GLY A 31 11.92 -0.56 -3.54
N ASP A 32 10.88 -1.21 -3.03
CA ASP A 32 9.55 -1.20 -3.62
C ASP A 32 8.70 -0.06 -3.03
N THR A 33 8.40 0.93 -3.87
CA THR A 33 7.68 2.14 -3.45
C THR A 33 6.19 1.89 -3.23
N LEU A 34 5.59 0.90 -3.88
CA LEU A 34 4.19 0.54 -3.66
C LEU A 34 4.05 -0.22 -2.34
N PHE A 35 4.97 -1.14 -2.06
CA PHE A 35 5.05 -1.78 -0.75
C PHE A 35 5.23 -0.74 0.37
N ALA A 36 6.20 0.16 0.24
CA ALA A 36 6.45 1.22 1.23
C ALA A 36 5.21 2.10 1.45
N PHE A 37 4.48 2.44 0.38
CA PHE A 37 3.22 3.17 0.46
C PHE A 37 2.16 2.41 1.28
N LEU A 38 1.93 1.13 1.00
CA LEU A 38 0.97 0.32 1.75
C LEU A 38 1.34 0.22 3.23
N MET A 39 2.64 0.08 3.53
CA MET A 39 3.15 0.04 4.90
C MET A 39 2.92 1.36 5.64
N ILE A 40 2.98 2.50 4.95
CA ILE A 40 2.66 3.82 5.51
C ILE A 40 1.16 3.94 5.77
N GLU A 41 0.30 3.62 4.80
CA GLU A 41 -1.17 3.76 4.95
C GLU A 41 -1.72 2.91 6.09
N LEU A 42 -1.11 1.75 6.34
CA LEU A 42 -1.50 0.84 7.42
C LEU A 42 -0.87 1.20 8.77
N ALA A 43 -0.03 2.24 8.86
CA ALA A 43 0.65 2.58 10.09
C ALA A 43 -0.29 3.23 11.12
N SER A 44 -0.15 2.84 12.38
CA SER A 44 -0.89 3.49 13.48
C SER A 44 -0.53 4.97 13.64
N SER A 45 0.66 5.39 13.21
CA SER A 45 1.05 6.81 13.17
C SER A 45 0.19 7.63 12.20
N GLU A 46 -0.42 6.99 11.22
CA GLU A 46 -1.38 7.62 10.30
C GLU A 46 -2.82 7.56 10.82
N GLY A 47 -3.05 7.04 12.03
CA GLY A 47 -4.39 6.83 12.59
C GLY A 47 -5.06 5.54 12.11
N CYS A 48 -4.30 4.58 11.58
CA CYS A 48 -4.79 3.25 11.25
C CYS A 48 -4.78 2.33 12.48
N ASP A 49 -5.83 2.44 13.30
CA ASP A 49 -5.90 1.76 14.61
C ASP A 49 -6.87 0.57 14.64
N GLY A 50 -7.56 0.29 13.54
CA GLY A 50 -8.57 -0.77 13.47
C GLY A 50 -8.75 -1.34 12.07
N GLY A 51 -9.32 -2.54 12.00
CA GLY A 51 -9.48 -3.27 10.74
C GLY A 51 -10.41 -2.56 9.75
N GLU A 52 -11.47 -1.91 10.24
CA GLU A 52 -12.36 -1.10 9.39
C GLU A 52 -11.62 0.06 8.74
N GLU A 53 -10.83 0.80 9.51
CA GLU A 53 -10.03 1.92 8.97
C GLU A 53 -8.94 1.43 8.03
N ALA A 54 -8.27 0.31 8.34
CA ALA A 54 -7.30 -0.31 7.44
C ALA A 54 -7.92 -0.64 6.07
N LEU A 55 -9.08 -1.31 6.06
CA LEU A 55 -9.80 -1.63 4.82
C LEU A 55 -10.25 -0.37 4.08
N ARG A 56 -10.82 0.61 4.80
CA ARG A 56 -11.28 1.88 4.20
C ARG A 56 -10.15 2.62 3.49
N ARG A 57 -8.93 2.63 4.06
CA ARG A 57 -7.75 3.26 3.44
C ARG A 57 -7.26 2.50 2.22
N LEU A 58 -7.29 1.16 2.26
CA LEU A 58 -6.97 0.33 1.09
C LEU A 58 -7.98 0.55 -0.03
N ASP A 59 -9.28 0.62 0.27
CA ASP A 59 -10.32 0.90 -0.71
C ASP A 59 -10.12 2.28 -1.36
N MET A 60 -9.76 3.29 -0.56
CA MET A 60 -9.43 4.63 -1.06
C MET A 60 -8.21 4.60 -2.00
N ALA A 61 -7.12 3.93 -1.59
CA ALA A 61 -5.93 3.78 -2.40
C ALA A 61 -6.22 3.06 -3.73
N VAL A 62 -7.03 1.99 -3.70
CA VAL A 62 -7.48 1.27 -4.90
C VAL A 62 -8.28 2.18 -5.82
N ALA A 63 -9.23 2.95 -5.28
CA ALA A 63 -10.03 3.89 -6.06
C ALA A 63 -9.17 4.96 -6.74
N ASP A 64 -8.19 5.53 -6.02
CA ASP A 64 -7.27 6.53 -6.55
C ASP A 64 -6.38 5.96 -7.67
N ILE A 65 -5.80 4.76 -7.45
CA ILE A 65 -4.99 4.06 -8.46
C ILE A 65 -5.83 3.77 -9.72
N GLN A 66 -7.07 3.30 -9.56
CA GLN A 66 -7.98 3.04 -10.68
C GLN A 66 -8.36 4.32 -11.43
N ALA A 67 -8.59 5.43 -10.72
CA ALA A 67 -8.89 6.73 -11.32
C ALA A 67 -7.72 7.24 -12.17
N VAL A 68 -6.48 7.12 -11.67
CA VAL A 68 -5.26 7.46 -12.40
C VAL A 68 -5.10 6.56 -13.63
N ALA A 69 -5.29 5.24 -13.48
CA ALA A 69 -5.20 4.30 -14.60
C ALA A 69 -6.22 4.64 -15.70
N ALA A 70 -7.47 4.95 -15.34
CA ALA A 70 -8.50 5.36 -16.29
C ALA A 70 -8.14 6.67 -17.00
N ALA A 71 -7.53 7.64 -16.30
CA ALA A 71 -7.06 8.88 -16.91
C ALA A 71 -5.94 8.63 -17.92
N ILE A 72 -4.97 7.76 -17.58
CA ILE A 72 -3.89 7.35 -18.49
C ILE A 72 -4.44 6.68 -19.75
N GLN A 73 -5.41 5.77 -19.61
CA GLN A 73 -6.04 5.09 -20.75
C GLN A 73 -6.71 6.08 -21.71
N ARG A 74 -7.46 7.06 -21.20
CA ARG A 74 -8.07 8.12 -22.02
C ARG A 74 -7.01 8.97 -22.75
N GLY A 75 -5.93 9.34 -22.05
CA GLY A 75 -4.83 10.10 -22.64
C GLY A 75 -4.07 9.32 -23.72
N GLY A 76 -3.87 8.02 -23.51
CA GLY A 76 -3.21 7.13 -24.48
C GLY A 76 -4.04 6.86 -25.74
N THR A 77 -5.37 6.96 -25.66
CA THR A 77 -6.26 6.84 -26.84
C THR A 77 -6.33 8.11 -27.70
N ALA A 78 -6.03 9.29 -27.14
CA ALA A 78 -6.05 10.55 -27.89
C ALA A 78 -4.78 10.78 -28.74
N ALA A 79 -3.77 9.92 -28.61
CA ALA A 79 -2.49 10.02 -29.31
C ALA A 79 -2.36 9.06 -30.52
N ARG A 80 -3.48 8.58 -31.09
CA ARG A 80 -3.50 7.73 -32.29
C ARG A 80 -4.31 8.35 -33.41
#